data_AF-A0A6P6MYY5-F1
#
_entry.id   AF-A0A6P6MYY5-F1
#
_cell.length_a   1.000
_cell.length_b   1.000
_cell.length_c   1.000
_cell.angle_alpha   90.00
_cell.angle_beta   90.00
_cell.angle_gamma   90.00
#
_symmetry.space_group_name_H-M   'P 1'
#
loop_
_entity.id
_entity.type
_entity.pdbx_description
1 polymer ?
#
loop_
_entity_poly.entity_id
_entity_poly.type
_entity_poly.pdbx_seq_one_letter_code
_entity_poly.pdbx_strand_id
1 'polypeptide(L)'
;MLQLVLKTSRVTWVRFSALVFTCVAFSAASYGGLVTGGMADWSIFCWAFSFAGTLLVLVVELMGLQSRATVSWIDFPGAFACYALPFCLYASIIILLYFLKGEARQDEVRDHRIASSVSSCLATVAYFIEVSLTRAQPAEFATQYMVKVPGLVKVCETFVASVIFVFVSDPVSYDSHWALKWCMAVYCICFMISAAIVVMCVAGCTGWMSFDRFLSFYSLLAAVMYLTATIIWPVFNFDSRFSRSSSRPDYCRNSHGLCPWDKLVVVAVLTALNFLIYLTDLVYSVRMLLVRE
;
A
#
# COMPACT_ATOMS: atom_id res chain seq x y z
N MET A 1 -18.74 30.29 -0.80
CA MET A 1 -18.46 30.01 -2.22
C MET A 1 -16.98 30.24 -2.58
N LEU A 2 -16.38 31.41 -2.31
CA LEU A 2 -14.98 31.72 -2.64
C LEU A 2 -13.96 30.75 -2.00
N GLN A 3 -14.13 30.39 -0.72
CA GLN A 3 -13.26 29.42 -0.04
C GLN A 3 -13.37 28.00 -0.61
N LEU A 4 -14.55 27.61 -1.11
CA LEU A 4 -14.77 26.30 -1.75
C LEU A 4 -14.04 26.26 -3.09
N VAL A 5 -14.19 27.30 -3.92
CA VAL A 5 -13.51 27.43 -5.22
C VAL A 5 -11.99 27.49 -5.07
N LEU A 6 -11.48 28.25 -4.09
CA LEU A 6 -10.04 28.30 -3.81
C LEU A 6 -9.50 26.95 -3.33
N LYS A 7 -10.26 26.21 -2.52
CA LYS A 7 -9.86 24.90 -1.97
C LYS A 7 -9.90 23.79 -3.03
N THR A 8 -10.90 23.79 -3.92
CA THR A 8 -10.92 22.93 -5.11
C THR A 8 -9.70 23.20 -5.98
N SER A 9 -9.34 24.48 -6.19
CA SER A 9 -8.13 24.82 -6.96
C SER A 9 -6.86 24.23 -6.33
N ARG A 10 -6.71 24.27 -5.00
CA ARG A 10 -5.53 23.72 -4.30
C ARG A 10 -5.41 22.20 -4.46
N VAL A 11 -6.51 21.47 -4.29
CA VAL A 11 -6.52 20.01 -4.45
C VAL A 11 -6.18 19.61 -5.89
N THR A 12 -6.73 20.31 -6.89
CA THR A 12 -6.39 20.08 -8.30
C THR A 12 -4.90 20.33 -8.59
N TRP A 13 -4.30 21.40 -8.04
CA TRP A 13 -2.86 21.66 -8.18
C TRP A 13 -1.98 20.58 -7.55
N VAL A 14 -2.38 20.07 -6.38
CA VAL A 14 -1.68 18.97 -5.71
C VAL A 14 -1.76 17.68 -6.55
N ARG A 15 -2.93 17.36 -7.11
CA ARG A 15 -3.10 16.22 -8.03
C ARG A 15 -2.28 16.35 -9.29
N PHE A 16 -2.25 17.54 -9.89
CA PHE A 16 -1.39 17.81 -11.04
C PHE A 16 0.09 17.61 -10.70
N SER A 17 0.52 18.06 -9.52
CA SER A 17 1.89 17.84 -9.04
C SER A 17 2.20 16.35 -8.86
N ALA A 18 1.29 15.59 -8.23
CA ALA A 18 1.43 14.14 -8.09
C ALA A 18 1.51 13.43 -9.45
N LEU A 19 0.71 13.85 -10.43
CA LEU A 19 0.74 13.33 -11.80
C LEU A 19 2.10 13.58 -12.47
N VAL A 20 2.64 14.79 -12.37
CA VAL A 20 3.95 15.13 -12.94
C VAL A 20 5.05 14.29 -12.27
N PHE A 21 5.06 14.19 -10.94
CA PHE A 21 6.10 13.45 -10.22
C PHE A 21 6.05 11.94 -10.50
N THR A 22 4.87 11.33 -10.56
CA THR A 22 4.71 9.91 -10.94
C THR A 22 5.13 9.66 -12.39
N CYS A 23 4.81 10.57 -13.30
CA CYS A 23 5.28 10.51 -14.70
C CYS A 23 6.81 10.57 -14.78
N VAL A 24 7.45 11.53 -14.10
CA VAL A 24 8.90 11.65 -14.05
C VAL A 24 9.55 10.40 -13.45
N ALA A 25 8.99 9.84 -12.37
CA ALA A 25 9.47 8.60 -11.76
C ALA A 25 9.45 7.43 -12.76
N PHE A 26 8.32 7.24 -13.44
CA PHE A 26 8.12 6.22 -14.45
C PHE A 26 9.07 6.39 -15.65
N SER A 27 9.18 7.60 -16.20
CA SER A 27 10.04 7.89 -17.35
C SER A 27 11.52 7.72 -17.01
N ALA A 28 11.98 8.22 -15.87
CA ALA A 28 13.37 8.09 -15.45
C ALA A 28 13.77 6.63 -15.23
N ALA A 29 12.89 5.83 -14.63
CA ALA A 29 13.15 4.41 -14.40
C ALA A 29 13.12 3.56 -15.69
N SER A 30 12.16 3.83 -16.58
CA SER A 30 11.99 3.07 -17.84
C SER A 30 13.03 3.41 -18.90
N TYR A 31 13.45 4.68 -19.01
CA TYR A 31 14.39 5.13 -20.03
C TYR A 31 15.86 4.97 -19.62
N GLY A 32 16.21 5.30 -18.38
CA GLY A 32 17.62 5.40 -17.96
C GLY A 32 18.02 4.56 -16.75
N GLY A 33 17.08 3.98 -16.01
CA GLY A 33 17.38 3.29 -14.75
C GLY A 33 17.92 1.86 -14.88
N LEU A 34 17.77 1.22 -16.05
CA LEU A 34 18.00 -0.23 -16.28
C LEU A 34 17.58 -1.07 -15.06
N VAL A 35 16.39 -0.79 -14.56
CA VAL A 35 15.88 -1.39 -13.32
C VAL A 35 15.25 -2.72 -13.72
N THR A 36 16.02 -3.81 -13.69
CA THR A 36 15.57 -5.15 -14.09
C THR A 36 15.31 -6.04 -12.87
N GLY A 37 14.23 -6.82 -12.89
CA GLY A 37 13.88 -7.80 -11.85
C GLY A 37 12.48 -7.55 -11.27
N GLY A 38 11.89 -8.55 -10.62
CA GLY A 38 10.48 -8.49 -10.19
C GLY A 38 10.16 -7.29 -9.31
N MET A 39 11.07 -6.92 -8.39
CA MET A 39 10.95 -5.73 -7.54
C MET A 39 10.88 -4.40 -8.32
N ALA A 40 11.56 -4.33 -9.47
CA ALA A 40 11.52 -3.18 -10.36
C ALA A 40 10.17 -3.09 -11.08
N ASP A 41 9.69 -4.22 -11.60
CA ASP A 41 8.41 -4.31 -12.31
C ASP A 41 7.25 -3.87 -11.41
N TRP A 42 7.28 -4.27 -10.13
CA TRP A 42 6.32 -3.81 -9.13
C TRP A 42 6.37 -2.30 -8.89
N SER A 43 7.57 -1.69 -8.90
CA SER A 43 7.73 -0.24 -8.74
C SER A 43 7.17 0.51 -9.96
N ILE A 44 7.41 -0.01 -11.17
CA ILE A 44 6.86 0.52 -12.41
C ILE A 44 5.32 0.44 -12.41
N PHE A 45 4.76 -0.69 -11.98
CA PHE A 45 3.32 -0.86 -11.81
C PHE A 45 2.74 0.18 -10.85
N CYS A 46 3.38 0.40 -9.69
CA CYS A 46 2.95 1.38 -8.69
C CYS A 46 2.86 2.79 -9.29
N TRP A 47 3.86 3.23 -10.05
CA TRP A 47 3.84 4.55 -10.69
C TRP A 47 2.83 4.64 -11.82
N ALA A 48 2.75 3.62 -12.68
CA ALA A 48 1.81 3.60 -13.80
C ALA A 48 0.35 3.63 -13.30
N PHE A 49 0.04 2.84 -12.27
CA PHE A 49 -1.28 2.85 -11.63
C PHE A 49 -1.60 4.20 -11.00
N SER A 50 -0.65 4.78 -10.25
CA SER A 50 -0.81 6.10 -9.62
C SER A 50 -1.03 7.20 -10.64
N PHE A 51 -0.22 7.22 -11.72
CA PHE A 51 -0.34 8.16 -12.83
C PHE A 51 -1.70 8.03 -13.53
N ALA A 52 -2.08 6.82 -13.95
CA ALA A 52 -3.31 6.57 -14.68
C ALA A 52 -4.55 6.95 -13.88
N GLY A 53 -4.60 6.57 -12.59
CA GLY A 53 -5.74 6.92 -11.74
C GLY A 53 -5.80 8.41 -11.40
N THR A 54 -4.67 9.08 -11.16
CA THR A 54 -4.66 10.54 -10.98
C THR A 54 -5.06 11.29 -12.25
N LEU A 55 -4.64 10.81 -13.42
CA LEU A 55 -5.07 11.36 -14.71
C LEU A 55 -6.59 11.22 -14.89
N LEU A 56 -7.13 10.04 -14.61
CA LEU A 56 -8.57 9.77 -14.67
C LEU A 56 -9.35 10.70 -13.73
N VAL A 57 -8.88 10.89 -12.49
CA VAL A 57 -9.49 11.83 -11.54
C VAL A 57 -9.47 13.26 -12.10
N LEU A 58 -8.32 13.73 -12.61
CA LEU A 58 -8.19 15.08 -13.17
C LEU A 58 -9.08 15.30 -14.40
N VAL A 59 -9.15 14.34 -15.32
CA VAL A 59 -10.00 14.44 -16.52
C VAL A 59 -11.47 14.59 -16.14
N VAL A 60 -11.96 13.77 -15.21
CA VAL A 60 -13.37 13.82 -14.79
C VAL A 60 -13.69 15.10 -14.01
N GLU A 61 -12.74 15.65 -13.26
CA GLU A 61 -12.90 16.97 -12.63
C GLU A 61 -12.91 18.12 -13.64
N LEU A 62 -11.97 18.14 -14.58
CA LEU A 62 -11.84 19.21 -15.57
C LEU A 62 -13.01 19.26 -16.54
N MET A 63 -13.57 18.10 -16.90
CA MET A 63 -14.72 18.01 -17.79
C MET A 63 -16.05 18.32 -17.08
N GLY A 64 -16.04 18.56 -15.76
CA GLY A 64 -17.26 18.87 -14.99
C GLY A 64 -18.26 17.72 -14.92
N LEU A 65 -17.83 16.48 -15.20
CA LEU A 65 -18.69 15.29 -15.18
C LEU A 65 -19.12 14.89 -13.75
N GLN A 66 -18.67 15.62 -12.72
CA GLN A 66 -19.03 15.44 -11.32
C GLN A 66 -20.54 15.38 -11.08
N SER A 67 -21.32 16.19 -11.81
CA SER A 67 -22.79 16.24 -11.67
C SER A 67 -23.51 15.05 -12.32
N ARG A 68 -22.82 14.31 -13.20
CA ARG A 68 -23.34 13.14 -13.92
C ARG A 68 -22.78 11.83 -13.37
N ALA A 69 -21.68 11.90 -12.64
CA ALA A 69 -21.07 10.79 -11.95
C ALA A 69 -21.89 10.47 -10.70
N THR A 70 -22.22 9.18 -10.53
CA THR A 70 -22.98 8.63 -9.42
C THR A 70 -22.34 8.93 -8.06
N VAL A 71 -23.10 8.74 -6.96
CA VAL A 71 -22.67 8.89 -5.54
C VAL A 71 -21.27 8.33 -5.24
N SER A 72 -20.80 7.30 -5.95
CA SER A 72 -19.47 6.70 -5.82
C SER A 72 -18.29 7.64 -6.16
N TRP A 73 -18.49 8.68 -6.96
CA TRP A 73 -17.38 9.55 -7.39
C TRP A 73 -16.93 10.54 -6.31
N ILE A 74 -17.77 10.83 -5.32
CA ILE A 74 -17.42 11.74 -4.22
C ILE A 74 -16.33 11.11 -3.32
N ASP A 75 -16.36 9.78 -3.17
CA ASP A 75 -15.48 9.02 -2.27
C ASP A 75 -14.24 8.50 -3.00
N PHE A 76 -14.34 8.29 -4.32
CA PHE A 76 -13.33 7.63 -5.13
C PHE A 76 -11.97 8.35 -5.16
N PRO A 77 -11.86 9.67 -5.44
CA PRO A 77 -10.57 10.36 -5.49
C PRO A 77 -9.81 10.32 -4.16
N GLY A 78 -10.54 10.49 -3.05
CA GLY A 78 -9.96 10.41 -1.71
C GLY A 78 -9.46 9.00 -1.39
N ALA A 79 -10.25 7.97 -1.69
CA ALA A 79 -9.86 6.58 -1.52
C ALA A 79 -8.65 6.22 -2.41
N PHE A 80 -8.65 6.66 -3.67
CA PHE A 80 -7.55 6.44 -4.60
C PHE A 80 -6.24 7.07 -4.11
N ALA A 81 -6.28 8.33 -3.64
CA ALA A 81 -5.10 9.00 -3.09
C ALA A 81 -4.52 8.25 -1.87
N CYS A 82 -5.38 7.65 -1.05
CA CYS A 82 -4.95 6.82 0.07
C CYS A 82 -4.21 5.55 -0.37
N TYR A 83 -4.51 5.01 -1.56
CA TYR A 83 -3.78 3.87 -2.16
C TYR A 83 -2.50 4.29 -2.87
N ALA A 84 -2.54 5.41 -3.61
CA ALA A 84 -1.39 5.88 -4.38
C ALA A 84 -0.23 6.35 -3.50
N LEU A 85 -0.54 6.92 -2.32
CA LEU A 85 0.44 7.35 -1.33
C LEU A 85 1.42 6.23 -0.92
N PRO A 86 0.95 5.09 -0.35
CA PRO A 86 1.84 4.03 0.08
C PRO A 86 2.51 3.31 -1.10
N PHE A 87 1.88 3.22 -2.27
CA PHE A 87 2.53 2.69 -3.49
C PHE A 87 3.75 3.52 -3.92
N CYS A 88 3.63 4.85 -3.93
CA CYS A 88 4.77 5.72 -4.23
C CYS A 88 5.85 5.69 -3.14
N LEU A 89 5.45 5.53 -1.87
CA LEU A 89 6.39 5.39 -0.75
C LEU A 89 7.19 4.09 -0.89
N TYR A 90 6.50 2.98 -1.18
CA TYR A 90 7.11 1.68 -1.43
C TYR A 90 8.14 1.73 -2.56
N ALA A 91 7.75 2.25 -3.72
CA ALA A 91 8.66 2.36 -4.87
C ALA A 91 9.91 3.18 -4.55
N SER A 92 9.77 4.28 -3.80
CA SER A 92 10.91 5.11 -3.36
C SER A 92 11.87 4.32 -2.47
N ILE A 93 11.34 3.58 -1.48
CA ILE A 93 12.13 2.76 -0.54
C ILE A 93 12.82 1.59 -1.27
N ILE A 94 12.12 0.89 -2.16
CA ILE A 94 12.67 -0.26 -2.89
C ILE A 94 13.86 0.16 -3.76
N ILE A 95 13.75 1.28 -4.47
CA ILE A 95 14.85 1.77 -5.32
C ILE A 95 16.08 2.12 -4.50
N LEU A 96 15.89 2.77 -3.35
CA LEU A 96 16.99 3.08 -2.44
C LEU A 96 17.66 1.81 -1.89
N LEU A 97 16.87 0.82 -1.48
CA LEU A 97 17.38 -0.38 -0.83
C LEU A 97 17.98 -1.40 -1.80
N TYR A 98 17.42 -1.55 -3.01
CA TYR A 98 17.87 -2.56 -3.98
C TYR A 98 18.88 -2.02 -4.98
N PHE A 99 18.72 -0.78 -5.46
CA PHE A 99 19.46 -0.26 -6.60
C PHE A 99 20.48 0.82 -6.26
N LEU A 100 20.46 1.35 -5.02
CA LEU A 100 21.44 2.32 -4.55
C LEU A 100 22.35 1.80 -3.44
N LYS A 101 21.91 0.78 -2.68
CA LYS A 101 22.70 0.23 -1.57
C LYS A 101 23.92 -0.55 -2.08
N GLY A 102 25.10 0.01 -1.81
CA GLY A 102 26.40 -0.60 -2.13
C GLY A 102 27.00 -0.15 -3.47
N GLU A 103 26.32 0.72 -4.24
CA GLU A 103 26.79 1.15 -5.55
C GLU A 103 27.70 2.39 -5.43
N ALA A 104 29.02 2.16 -5.50
CA ALA A 104 30.04 3.21 -5.32
C ALA A 104 30.37 4.00 -6.60
N ARG A 105 30.01 3.48 -7.80
CA ARG A 105 30.29 4.16 -9.07
C ARG A 105 29.26 5.24 -9.39
N GLN A 106 29.75 6.38 -9.87
CA GLN A 106 28.91 7.47 -10.37
C GLN A 106 28.69 7.26 -11.87
N ASP A 107 27.57 6.63 -12.22
CA ASP A 107 27.17 6.38 -13.61
C ASP A 107 25.82 7.07 -13.88
N GLU A 108 25.56 7.46 -15.14
CA GLU A 108 24.30 8.11 -15.54
C GLU A 108 23.06 7.31 -15.13
N VAL A 109 23.16 5.98 -15.10
CA VAL A 109 22.11 5.05 -14.64
C VAL A 109 21.73 5.31 -13.18
N ARG A 110 22.70 5.63 -12.33
CA ARG A 110 22.48 5.92 -10.91
C ARG A 110 21.75 7.25 -10.73
N ASP A 111 22.07 8.25 -11.55
CA ASP A 111 21.41 9.55 -11.50
C ASP A 111 19.92 9.43 -11.90
N HIS A 112 19.61 8.58 -12.88
CA HIS A 112 18.23 8.25 -13.23
C HIS A 112 17.48 7.51 -12.11
N ARG A 113 18.14 6.61 -11.37
CA ARG A 113 17.57 5.92 -10.19
C ARG A 113 17.34 6.87 -9.01
N ILE A 114 18.23 7.83 -8.79
CA ILE A 114 18.05 8.87 -7.77
C ILE A 114 16.88 9.76 -8.16
N ALA A 115 16.85 10.23 -9.41
CA ALA A 115 15.77 11.06 -9.91
C ALA A 115 14.41 10.38 -9.76
N SER A 116 14.30 9.08 -10.07
CA SER A 116 13.05 8.33 -9.91
C SER A 116 12.65 8.12 -8.45
N SER A 117 13.60 7.86 -7.55
CA SER A 117 13.31 7.73 -6.11
C SER A 117 12.86 9.05 -5.50
N VAL A 118 13.51 10.16 -5.84
CA VAL A 118 13.18 11.51 -5.35
C VAL A 118 11.83 11.95 -5.89
N SER A 119 11.56 11.77 -7.18
CA SER A 119 10.24 12.10 -7.75
C SER A 119 9.14 11.23 -7.14
N SER A 120 9.38 9.93 -6.89
CA SER A 120 8.44 9.07 -6.18
C SER A 120 8.16 9.56 -4.75
N CYS A 121 9.19 10.05 -4.04
CA CYS A 121 9.03 10.63 -2.70
C CYS A 121 8.20 11.93 -2.75
N LEU A 122 8.45 12.81 -3.73
CA LEU A 122 7.66 14.02 -3.94
C LEU A 122 6.20 13.70 -4.30
N ALA A 123 5.96 12.64 -5.09
CA ALA A 123 4.62 12.14 -5.36
C ALA A 123 3.92 11.65 -4.07
N THR A 124 4.63 10.92 -3.20
CA THR A 124 4.10 10.53 -1.88
C THR A 124 3.69 11.74 -1.05
N VAL A 125 4.53 12.78 -1.00
CA VAL A 125 4.21 14.03 -0.28
C VAL A 125 2.98 14.70 -0.89
N ALA A 126 2.86 14.74 -2.22
CA ALA A 126 1.70 15.29 -2.89
C ALA A 126 0.42 14.51 -2.54
N TYR A 127 0.43 13.17 -2.58
CA TYR A 127 -0.72 12.37 -2.16
C TYR A 127 -1.03 12.52 -0.67
N PHE A 128 -0.03 12.68 0.20
CA PHE A 128 -0.24 12.95 1.62
C PHE A 128 -0.93 14.29 1.84
N ILE A 129 -0.53 15.33 1.11
CA ILE A 129 -1.18 16.64 1.14
C ILE A 129 -2.62 16.52 0.63
N GLU A 130 -2.86 15.78 -0.45
CA GLU A 130 -4.22 15.56 -0.98
C GLU A 130 -5.13 14.91 0.07
N VAL A 131 -4.69 13.82 0.70
CA VAL A 131 -5.44 13.13 1.76
C VAL A 131 -5.70 14.06 2.94
N SER A 132 -4.69 14.84 3.34
CA SER A 132 -4.80 15.79 4.46
C SER A 132 -5.79 16.93 4.17
N LEU A 133 -5.78 17.48 2.94
CA LEU A 133 -6.70 18.53 2.52
C LEU A 133 -8.14 18.03 2.41
N THR A 134 -8.31 16.78 1.95
CA THR A 134 -9.61 16.11 1.85
C THR A 134 -10.17 15.83 3.25
N ARG A 135 -9.32 15.45 4.20
CA ARG A 135 -9.66 15.24 5.63
C ARG A 135 -10.06 16.52 6.37
N ALA A 136 -9.47 17.66 6.01
CA ALA A 136 -9.76 18.94 6.65
C ALA A 136 -11.08 19.60 6.18
N GLN A 137 -12.03 18.84 5.60
CA GLN A 137 -13.34 19.37 5.24
C GLN A 137 -14.32 19.34 6.45
N PRO A 138 -15.02 20.46 6.77
CA PRO A 138 -15.97 20.51 7.90
C PRO A 138 -17.19 19.58 7.70
N ALA A 139 -17.66 19.04 8.81
CA ALA A 139 -18.63 17.93 8.91
C ALA A 139 -20.09 18.22 8.49
N GLU A 140 -20.39 19.37 7.89
CA GLU A 140 -21.79 19.77 7.59
C GLU A 140 -22.41 19.00 6.40
N PHE A 141 -21.60 18.31 5.58
CA PHE A 141 -22.04 17.42 4.50
C PHE A 141 -21.46 15.99 4.64
N ALA A 142 -20.87 15.66 5.79
CA ALA A 142 -20.09 14.45 6.01
C ALA A 142 -20.95 13.24 6.39
N THR A 143 -21.90 12.86 5.53
CA THR A 143 -22.58 11.55 5.60
C THR A 143 -21.74 10.45 4.94
N GLN A 144 -20.41 10.56 5.01
CA GLN A 144 -19.49 9.77 4.18
C GLN A 144 -18.83 8.69 5.03
N TYR A 145 -19.43 7.51 5.03
CA TYR A 145 -18.97 6.33 5.77
C TYR A 145 -17.51 5.93 5.40
N MET A 146 -17.02 6.32 4.22
CA MET A 146 -15.64 6.04 3.75
C MET A 146 -14.57 7.09 4.15
N VAL A 147 -14.96 8.21 4.77
CA VAL A 147 -14.00 9.21 5.32
C VAL A 147 -13.59 8.90 6.76
N LYS A 148 -14.15 7.84 7.36
CA LYS A 148 -13.87 7.41 8.73
C LYS A 148 -12.59 6.54 8.79
N VAL A 149 -11.90 6.64 9.92
CA VAL A 149 -10.69 5.89 10.31
C VAL A 149 -10.67 4.41 9.85
N PRO A 150 -11.76 3.62 9.88
CA PRO A 150 -11.78 2.23 9.41
C PRO A 150 -11.37 2.04 7.95
N GLY A 151 -11.76 2.95 7.04
CA GLY A 151 -11.44 2.84 5.61
C GLY A 151 -9.92 2.89 5.36
N LEU A 152 -9.20 3.79 6.04
CA LEU A 152 -7.74 3.86 5.94
C LEU A 152 -7.06 2.61 6.49
N VAL A 153 -7.58 2.06 7.57
CA VAL A 153 -7.01 0.84 8.16
C VAL A 153 -7.08 -0.29 7.12
N LYS A 154 -8.19 -0.43 6.39
CA LYS A 154 -8.31 -1.38 5.26
C LYS A 154 -7.35 -1.11 4.11
N VAL A 155 -7.10 0.15 3.77
CA VAL A 155 -6.08 0.51 2.76
C VAL A 155 -4.69 0.04 3.23
N CYS A 156 -4.35 0.30 4.50
CA CYS A 156 -3.08 -0.14 5.07
C CYS A 156 -2.96 -1.68 5.11
N GLU A 157 -4.03 -2.41 5.48
CA GLU A 157 -4.04 -3.89 5.49
C GLU A 157 -3.70 -4.46 4.11
N THR A 158 -4.44 -4.00 3.09
CA THR A 158 -4.29 -4.48 1.71
C THR A 158 -2.92 -4.12 1.14
N PHE A 159 -2.44 -2.91 1.42
CA PHE A 159 -1.11 -2.48 1.00
C PHE A 159 -0.01 -3.33 1.66
N VAL A 160 -0.01 -3.48 2.98
CA VAL A 160 1.01 -4.28 3.68
C VAL A 160 0.98 -5.73 3.21
N ALA A 161 -0.21 -6.32 3.04
CA ALA A 161 -0.37 -7.66 2.49
C ALA A 161 0.21 -7.78 1.07
N SER A 162 -0.02 -6.78 0.20
CA SER A 162 0.54 -6.77 -1.15
C SER A 162 2.07 -6.71 -1.12
N VAL A 163 2.66 -5.90 -0.24
CA VAL A 163 4.11 -5.81 -0.07
C VAL A 163 4.68 -7.16 0.42
N ILE A 164 4.04 -7.79 1.41
CA ILE A 164 4.42 -9.14 1.87
C ILE A 164 4.44 -10.13 0.69
N PHE A 165 3.40 -10.13 -0.15
CA PHE A 165 3.30 -11.02 -1.31
C PHE A 165 4.47 -10.83 -2.27
N VAL A 166 4.82 -9.57 -2.60
CA VAL A 166 5.96 -9.26 -3.47
C VAL A 166 7.28 -9.79 -2.90
N PHE A 167 7.53 -9.58 -1.60
CA PHE A 167 8.76 -10.06 -0.96
C PHE A 167 8.84 -11.58 -0.83
N VAL A 168 7.70 -12.26 -0.68
CA VAL A 168 7.62 -13.72 -0.54
C VAL A 168 7.79 -14.45 -1.89
N SER A 169 7.36 -13.82 -2.98
CA SER A 169 7.40 -14.40 -4.33
C SER A 169 8.75 -14.27 -5.03
N ASP A 170 9.57 -13.26 -4.72
CA ASP A 170 10.84 -13.00 -5.41
C ASP A 170 12.05 -12.83 -4.45
N PRO A 171 12.82 -13.90 -4.18
CA PRO A 171 12.66 -15.29 -4.62
C PRO A 171 11.64 -16.08 -3.77
N VAL A 172 11.10 -17.17 -4.35
CA VAL A 172 10.13 -18.07 -3.69
C VAL A 172 10.68 -18.59 -2.37
N SER A 173 10.25 -17.98 -1.27
CA SER A 173 10.77 -18.29 0.07
C SER A 173 9.87 -19.23 0.88
N TYR A 174 8.67 -19.53 0.36
CA TYR A 174 7.63 -20.27 1.08
C TYR A 174 7.54 -21.77 0.75
N ASP A 175 8.27 -22.26 -0.26
CA ASP A 175 8.11 -23.64 -0.76
C ASP A 175 8.85 -24.70 0.08
N SER A 176 9.71 -24.28 1.02
CA SER A 176 10.55 -25.19 1.79
C SER A 176 9.79 -26.02 2.83
N HIS A 177 8.76 -25.46 3.46
CA HIS A 177 8.01 -26.10 4.54
C HIS A 177 6.50 -25.89 4.38
N TRP A 178 5.72 -26.90 4.73
CA TRP A 178 4.24 -26.83 4.74
C TRP A 178 3.70 -25.66 5.58
N ALA A 179 4.40 -25.31 6.66
CA ALA A 179 4.04 -24.20 7.54
C ALA A 179 4.21 -22.83 6.85
N LEU A 180 5.17 -22.68 5.94
CA LEU A 180 5.34 -21.45 5.16
C LEU A 180 4.31 -21.36 4.03
N LYS A 181 3.89 -22.51 3.47
CA LYS A 181 2.75 -22.58 2.54
C LYS A 181 1.45 -22.12 3.21
N TRP A 182 1.25 -22.45 4.49
CA TRP A 182 0.14 -21.91 5.28
C TRP A 182 0.20 -20.39 5.42
N CYS A 183 1.38 -19.83 5.73
CA CYS A 183 1.54 -18.37 5.81
C CYS A 183 1.19 -17.69 4.48
N MET A 184 1.61 -18.28 3.36
CA MET A 184 1.26 -17.78 2.03
C MET A 184 -0.25 -17.83 1.78
N ALA A 185 -0.93 -18.93 2.16
CA ALA A 185 -2.38 -19.04 2.05
C ALA A 185 -3.11 -17.95 2.87
N VAL A 186 -2.64 -17.67 4.10
CA VAL A 186 -3.17 -16.59 4.94
C VAL A 186 -3.03 -15.24 4.24
N TYR A 187 -1.85 -14.92 3.69
CA TYR A 187 -1.64 -13.65 2.99
C TYR A 187 -2.57 -13.50 1.79
N CYS A 188 -2.72 -14.54 0.96
CA CYS A 188 -3.59 -14.53 -0.21
C CYS A 188 -5.08 -14.38 0.16
N ILE A 189 -5.59 -15.20 1.10
CA ILE A 189 -7.00 -15.18 1.49
C ILE A 189 -7.36 -13.82 2.10
N CYS A 190 -6.52 -13.31 3.00
CA CYS A 190 -6.75 -12.01 3.62
C CYS A 190 -6.68 -10.88 2.60
N PHE A 191 -5.70 -10.90 1.69
CA PHE A 191 -5.58 -9.89 0.64
C PHE A 191 -6.83 -9.87 -0.27
N MET A 192 -7.28 -11.03 -0.75
CA MET A 192 -8.44 -11.12 -1.64
C MET A 192 -9.73 -10.61 -0.96
N ILE A 193 -9.96 -11.00 0.30
CA ILE A 193 -11.16 -10.57 1.03
C ILE A 193 -11.08 -9.08 1.38
N SER A 194 -9.95 -8.56 1.88
CA SER A 194 -9.81 -7.11 2.14
C SER A 194 -9.93 -6.29 0.86
N ALA A 195 -9.38 -6.74 -0.27
CA ALA A 195 -9.55 -6.08 -1.56
C ALA A 195 -11.03 -6.05 -2.00
N ALA A 196 -11.74 -7.18 -1.87
CA ALA A 196 -13.17 -7.23 -2.16
C ALA A 196 -13.98 -6.29 -1.26
N ILE A 197 -13.65 -6.21 0.04
CA ILE A 197 -14.28 -5.27 0.98
C ILE A 197 -14.09 -3.83 0.51
N VAL A 198 -12.87 -3.45 0.14
CA VAL A 198 -12.57 -2.08 -0.34
C VAL A 198 -13.36 -1.76 -1.61
N VAL A 199 -13.37 -2.68 -2.59
CA VAL A 199 -14.13 -2.51 -3.84
C VAL A 199 -15.62 -2.35 -3.54
N MET A 200 -16.19 -3.17 -2.65
CA MET A 200 -17.60 -3.07 -2.25
C MET A 200 -17.90 -1.73 -1.55
N CYS A 201 -17.00 -1.25 -0.69
CA CYS A 201 -17.15 0.06 -0.04
C CYS A 201 -17.16 1.17 -1.09
N VAL A 202 -16.18 1.20 -2.01
CA VAL A 202 -16.08 2.23 -3.07
C VAL A 202 -17.26 2.18 -4.02
N ALA A 203 -17.78 0.99 -4.32
CA ALA A 203 -18.95 0.80 -5.18
C ALA A 203 -20.28 1.20 -4.50
N GLY A 204 -20.28 1.49 -3.20
CA GLY A 204 -21.49 1.80 -2.44
C GLY A 204 -22.44 0.60 -2.29
N CYS A 205 -21.96 -0.63 -2.50
CA CYS A 205 -22.76 -1.86 -2.43
C CYS A 205 -22.89 -2.40 -0.99
N THR A 206 -22.89 -1.54 0.02
CA THR A 206 -22.92 -1.91 1.45
C THR A 206 -24.32 -2.27 1.97
N GLY A 207 -25.33 -2.30 1.11
CA GLY A 207 -26.72 -2.61 1.46
C GLY A 207 -27.05 -4.11 1.57
N TRP A 208 -26.07 -5.00 1.29
CA TRP A 208 -26.27 -6.44 1.35
C TRP A 208 -26.01 -7.00 2.76
N MET A 209 -27.08 -7.42 3.45
CA MET A 209 -27.07 -8.03 4.80
C MET A 209 -26.33 -7.18 5.86
N SER A 210 -26.21 -7.64 7.11
CA SER A 210 -25.54 -6.88 8.19
C SER A 210 -24.02 -6.72 7.91
N PHE A 211 -23.65 -5.84 6.98
CA PHE A 211 -22.28 -5.57 6.52
C PHE A 211 -21.32 -5.35 7.69
N ASP A 212 -21.76 -4.63 8.73
CA ASP A 212 -20.98 -4.38 9.93
C ASP A 212 -20.64 -5.66 10.73
N ARG A 213 -21.56 -6.65 10.76
CA ARG A 213 -21.30 -7.96 11.39
C ARG A 213 -20.34 -8.79 10.56
N PHE A 214 -20.47 -8.75 9.23
CA PHE A 214 -19.54 -9.44 8.32
C PHE A 214 -18.12 -8.89 8.45
N LEU A 215 -17.96 -7.55 8.47
CA LEU A 215 -16.68 -6.89 8.69
C LEU A 215 -16.05 -7.29 10.02
N SER A 216 -16.84 -7.29 11.10
CA SER A 216 -16.36 -7.69 12.44
C SER A 216 -15.91 -9.16 12.48
N PHE A 217 -16.71 -10.07 11.92
CA PHE A 217 -16.36 -11.49 11.85
C PHE A 217 -15.09 -11.72 11.01
N TYR A 218 -14.98 -11.07 9.87
CA TYR A 218 -13.80 -11.13 9.02
C TYR A 218 -12.56 -10.58 9.73
N SER A 219 -12.67 -9.43 10.40
CA SER A 219 -11.57 -8.80 11.13
C SER A 219 -11.03 -9.72 12.23
N LEU A 220 -11.92 -10.40 12.96
CA LEU A 220 -11.54 -11.41 13.96
C LEU A 220 -10.81 -12.60 13.31
N LEU A 221 -11.38 -13.15 12.23
CA LEU A 221 -10.79 -14.28 11.52
C LEU A 221 -9.40 -13.92 10.96
N ALA A 222 -9.28 -12.74 10.34
CA ALA A 222 -8.02 -12.25 9.79
C ALA A 222 -6.97 -12.02 10.89
N ALA A 223 -7.35 -11.44 12.03
CA ALA A 223 -6.45 -11.26 13.17
C ALA A 223 -5.91 -12.60 13.69
N VAL A 224 -6.77 -13.62 13.82
CA VAL A 224 -6.35 -14.97 14.24
C VAL A 224 -5.42 -15.60 13.20
N MET A 225 -5.77 -15.54 11.92
CA MET A 225 -4.92 -16.09 10.85
C MET A 225 -3.54 -15.41 10.82
N TYR A 226 -3.48 -14.07 10.90
CA TYR A 226 -2.23 -13.33 10.95
C TYR A 226 -1.43 -13.56 12.23
N LEU A 227 -2.09 -13.81 13.37
CA LEU A 227 -1.40 -14.24 14.59
C LEU A 227 -0.66 -15.55 14.36
N THR A 228 -1.30 -16.54 13.71
CA THR A 228 -0.61 -17.80 13.38
C THR A 228 0.57 -17.58 12.44
N ALA A 229 0.41 -16.75 11.39
CA ALA A 229 1.49 -16.45 10.46
C ALA A 229 2.66 -15.70 11.14
N THR A 230 2.36 -14.79 12.07
CA THR A 230 3.37 -14.01 12.83
C THR A 230 4.23 -14.91 13.72
N ILE A 231 3.70 -16.03 14.20
CA ILE A 231 4.45 -17.01 15.00
C ILE A 231 5.18 -18.01 14.09
N ILE A 232 4.48 -18.57 13.11
CA ILE A 232 4.99 -19.63 12.24
C ILE A 232 6.16 -19.12 11.40
N TRP A 233 6.04 -17.94 10.78
CA TRP A 233 7.04 -17.42 9.86
C TRP A 233 8.45 -17.29 10.50
N PRO A 234 8.63 -16.60 11.64
CA PRO A 234 9.94 -16.48 12.25
C PRO A 234 10.46 -17.79 12.84
N VAL A 235 9.59 -18.66 13.38
CA VAL A 235 10.01 -19.96 13.93
C VAL A 235 10.64 -20.82 12.86
N PHE A 236 10.03 -20.92 11.67
CA PHE A 236 10.56 -21.77 10.61
C PHE A 236 11.76 -21.15 9.86
N ASN A 237 11.88 -19.82 9.84
CA ASN A 237 12.98 -19.15 9.13
C ASN A 237 14.22 -18.85 9.99
N PHE A 238 14.06 -18.62 11.30
CA PHE A 238 15.15 -18.17 12.18
C PHE A 238 15.52 -19.14 13.31
N ASP A 239 14.69 -20.13 13.64
CA ASP A 239 15.06 -21.13 14.64
C ASP A 239 16.12 -22.08 14.05
N SER A 240 17.22 -22.25 14.78
CA SER A 240 18.30 -23.19 14.49
C SER A 240 17.85 -24.64 14.27
N ARG A 241 16.68 -25.03 14.79
CA ARG A 241 16.11 -26.37 14.62
C ARG A 241 15.51 -26.61 13.24
N PHE A 242 15.08 -25.56 12.56
CA PHE A 242 14.36 -25.65 11.28
C PHE A 242 15.11 -24.95 10.13
N SER A 243 15.97 -23.98 10.43
CA SER A 243 16.72 -23.20 9.45
C SER A 243 18.23 -23.34 9.61
N ARG A 244 18.95 -23.35 8.50
CA ARG A 244 20.43 -23.49 8.44
C ARG A 244 21.18 -22.24 8.92
N SER A 245 20.53 -21.10 9.10
CA SER A 245 21.18 -19.85 9.52
C SER A 245 20.29 -19.05 10.48
N SER A 246 20.48 -19.28 11.79
CA SER A 246 19.78 -18.55 12.86
C SER A 246 20.26 -17.10 13.01
N SER A 247 21.48 -16.80 12.57
CA SER A 247 22.06 -15.45 12.57
C SER A 247 22.22 -14.89 11.16
N ARG A 248 22.25 -13.56 11.06
CA ARG A 248 22.50 -12.84 9.80
C ARG A 248 23.87 -13.25 9.24
N PRO A 249 23.95 -13.87 8.05
CA PRO A 249 25.22 -14.29 7.49
C PRO A 249 26.14 -13.10 7.17
N ASP A 250 27.45 -13.27 7.37
CA ASP A 250 28.43 -12.19 7.16
C ASP A 250 28.47 -11.69 5.71
N TYR A 251 28.19 -12.55 4.73
CA TYR A 251 28.14 -12.15 3.31
C TYR A 251 27.01 -11.15 3.01
N CYS A 252 25.96 -11.08 3.84
CA CYS A 252 24.90 -10.07 3.70
C CYS A 252 25.39 -8.64 4.03
N ARG A 253 26.57 -8.49 4.65
CA ARG A 253 27.12 -7.17 4.98
C ARG A 253 27.64 -6.43 3.76
N ASN A 254 28.17 -7.16 2.78
CA ASN A 254 28.81 -6.61 1.57
C ASN A 254 28.02 -6.92 0.28
N SER A 255 26.81 -7.47 0.40
CA SER A 255 25.97 -7.76 -0.75
C SER A 255 25.37 -6.47 -1.33
N HIS A 256 25.43 -6.32 -2.66
CA HIS A 256 24.72 -5.25 -3.37
C HIS A 256 23.21 -5.53 -3.30
N GLY A 257 22.43 -4.52 -2.91
CA GLY A 257 20.98 -4.64 -2.74
C GLY A 257 20.54 -5.34 -1.45
N LEU A 258 19.32 -5.91 -1.47
CA LEU A 258 18.71 -6.53 -0.29
C LEU A 258 19.04 -8.03 -0.21
N CYS A 259 19.77 -8.42 0.84
CA CYS A 259 20.17 -9.82 1.05
C CYS A 259 18.93 -10.73 1.24
N PRO A 260 18.94 -12.00 0.79
CA PRO A 260 17.82 -12.93 1.01
C PRO A 260 17.43 -13.08 2.49
N TRP A 261 18.40 -13.06 3.41
CA TRP A 261 18.10 -13.12 4.85
C TRP A 261 17.38 -11.85 5.34
N ASP A 262 17.80 -10.67 4.85
CA ASP A 262 17.15 -9.40 5.18
C ASP A 262 15.70 -9.36 4.62
N LYS A 263 15.42 -10.00 3.47
CA LYS A 263 14.05 -10.16 2.94
C LYS A 263 13.16 -10.96 3.90
N LEU A 264 13.65 -12.07 4.46
CA LEU A 264 12.89 -12.89 5.42
C LEU A 264 12.51 -12.10 6.67
N VAL A 265 13.43 -11.23 7.15
CA VAL A 265 13.18 -10.34 8.28
C VAL A 265 12.13 -9.29 7.92
N VAL A 266 12.22 -8.68 6.74
CA VAL A 266 11.21 -7.73 6.25
C VAL A 266 9.84 -8.38 6.20
N VAL A 267 9.72 -9.61 5.68
CA VAL A 267 8.44 -10.34 5.68
C VAL A 267 7.94 -10.56 7.11
N ALA A 268 8.79 -11.00 8.03
CA ALA A 268 8.39 -11.22 9.43
C ALA A 268 7.87 -9.93 10.10
N VAL A 269 8.57 -8.82 9.90
CA VAL A 269 8.19 -7.50 10.44
C VAL A 269 6.89 -7.01 9.81
N LEU A 270 6.73 -7.15 8.49
CA LEU A 270 5.50 -6.76 7.80
C LEU A 270 4.31 -7.63 8.20
N THR A 271 4.50 -8.93 8.41
CA THR A 271 3.45 -9.83 8.92
C THR A 271 3.01 -9.43 10.31
N ALA A 272 3.94 -9.12 11.21
CA ALA A 272 3.62 -8.61 12.54
C ALA A 272 2.92 -7.24 12.48
N LEU A 273 3.38 -6.34 11.60
CA LEU A 273 2.72 -5.06 11.37
C LEU A 273 1.29 -5.26 10.87
N ASN A 274 1.07 -6.16 9.90
CA ASN A 274 -0.26 -6.42 9.37
C ASN A 274 -1.19 -7.03 10.41
N PHE A 275 -0.67 -7.92 11.26
CA PHE A 275 -1.40 -8.42 12.43
C PHE A 275 -1.88 -7.29 13.34
N LEU A 276 -1.02 -6.32 13.66
CA LEU A 276 -1.39 -5.17 14.48
C LEU A 276 -2.44 -4.27 13.81
N ILE A 277 -2.38 -4.14 12.49
CA ILE A 277 -3.39 -3.40 11.71
C ILE A 277 -4.75 -4.12 11.78
N TYR A 278 -4.80 -5.43 11.56
CA TYR A 278 -6.03 -6.23 11.72
C TYR A 278 -6.55 -6.21 13.16
N LEU A 279 -5.68 -6.22 14.16
CA LEU A 279 -6.08 -6.08 15.56
C LEU A 279 -6.72 -4.72 15.83
N THR A 280 -6.16 -3.66 15.23
CA THR A 280 -6.69 -2.30 15.33
C THR A 280 -8.06 -2.20 14.66
N ASP A 281 -8.22 -2.78 13.46
CA ASP A 281 -9.50 -2.89 12.76
C ASP A 281 -10.56 -3.64 13.58
N LEU A 282 -10.17 -4.72 14.24
CA LEU A 282 -11.05 -5.50 15.12
C LEU A 282 -11.52 -4.66 16.31
N VAL A 283 -10.62 -3.94 16.98
CA VAL A 283 -10.96 -3.06 18.11
C VAL A 283 -11.92 -1.97 17.68
N TYR A 284 -11.69 -1.35 16.51
CA TYR A 284 -12.62 -0.34 15.96
C TYR A 284 -13.98 -0.95 15.61
N SER A 285 -14.00 -2.13 15.00
CA SER A 285 -15.23 -2.84 14.63
C SER A 285 -16.07 -3.20 15.85
N VAL A 286 -15.46 -3.74 16.91
CA VAL A 286 -16.13 -4.07 18.17
C VAL A 286 -16.66 -2.81 18.85
N ARG A 287 -15.87 -1.72 18.92
CA ARG A 287 -16.33 -0.45 19.51
C ARG A 287 -17.54 0.12 18.76
N MET A 288 -17.56 0.05 17.43
CA MET A 288 -18.72 0.52 16.66
C MET A 288 -19.99 -0.30 16.90
N LEU A 289 -19.86 -1.61 17.10
CA LEU A 289 -21.00 -2.46 17.46
C LEU A 289 -21.53 -2.16 18.87
N LEU A 290 -20.65 -1.96 19.84
CA LEU A 290 -21.02 -1.67 21.23
C LEU A 290 -21.67 -0.30 21.45
N VAL A 291 -21.36 0.70 20.61
CA VAL A 291 -21.97 2.04 20.69
C VAL A 291 -23.35 2.09 19.99
N ARG A 292 -23.68 1.09 19.17
CA ARG A 292 -24.92 1.03 18.40
C ARG A 292 -26.04 0.24 19.10
N GLU A 293 -25.72 -0.48 20.17
CA GLU A 293 -26.66 -1.12 21.11
C GLU A 293 -26.93 -0.21 22.31
#